data_AF-A0A8S3TYW5-F1
#
_entry.id   AF-A0A8S3TYW5-F1
#
_cell.length_a   1.000
_cell.length_b   1.000
_cell.length_c   1.000
_cell.angle_alpha   90.00
_cell.angle_beta   90.00
_cell.angle_gamma   90.00
#
_symmetry.space_group_name_H-M   'P 1'
#
loop_
_entity.id
_entity.type
_entity.pdbx_description
1 polymer ?
#
loop_
_entity_poly.entity_id
_entity_poly.type
_entity_poly.pdbx_seq_one_letter_code
_entity_poly.pdbx_strand_id
1 'polypeptide(L)'
;MVESIGNEQRSASESLSKLYCEGFEVRHITTDPDSSAYRAAEQLASNYNSKVTPEHLIDTRHFSDNHRKQIKKNEILTSLMPAKTKKQRDDLIGRFALDLSQRCPAEYKSALKHCDGNFQTFKRRLSHTVDAIILCYQSKHCICKRNAFVCKGIEDPWINRSIYLPKTFKLNLTLKQQTELRKCINYRLGPKELERTKLGTNTQKYECLNRIIRRSLPRSNTFSKNFQGRANSAVSSANHGPGESVMALCLSVGAPVTAGSKVHTHLQQEQKIYENHKQYKKLAKYMKNRKQKAKAKFDLYSKNQEVNKYEKGMLLKSQKNIRQKLADTARGDHEAYTKKAKKS
;
A
#
# COMPACT_ATOMS: atom_id res chain seq x y z
N MET A 1 -27.19 -28.62 3.33
CA MET A 1 -26.17 -27.74 3.94
C MET A 1 -25.96 -26.55 3.02
N VAL A 2 -26.26 -25.33 3.45
CA VAL A 2 -26.12 -24.13 2.62
C VAL A 2 -24.62 -23.83 2.47
N GLU A 3 -24.09 -23.97 1.26
CA GLU A 3 -22.73 -23.55 0.90
C GLU A 3 -22.64 -22.01 0.98
N SER A 4 -22.26 -21.50 2.14
CA SER A 4 -21.98 -20.08 2.33
C SER A 4 -20.63 -19.73 1.69
N ILE A 5 -20.68 -19.23 0.45
CA ILE A 5 -19.56 -18.52 -0.18
C ILE A 5 -19.09 -17.40 0.76
N GLY A 6 -17.84 -17.46 1.23
CA GLY A 6 -17.25 -16.44 2.10
C GLY A 6 -16.88 -16.90 3.52
N ASN A 7 -16.99 -18.19 3.86
CA ASN A 7 -16.46 -18.71 5.12
C ASN A 7 -14.94 -18.93 5.03
N GLU A 8 -14.17 -17.90 5.40
CA GLU A 8 -12.70 -17.92 5.37
C GLU A 8 -12.09 -18.99 6.27
N GLN A 9 -12.71 -19.26 7.43
CA GLN A 9 -12.25 -20.32 8.34
C GLN A 9 -12.33 -21.69 7.69
N ARG A 10 -13.45 -22.00 7.02
CA ARG A 10 -13.63 -23.27 6.31
C ARG A 10 -12.65 -23.41 5.14
N SER A 11 -12.52 -22.37 4.31
CA SER A 11 -11.60 -22.39 3.16
C SER A 11 -10.14 -22.55 3.60
N ALA A 12 -9.74 -21.89 4.69
CA ALA A 12 -8.43 -22.09 5.30
C ALA A 12 -8.26 -23.53 5.82
N SER A 13 -9.27 -24.05 6.52
CA SER A 13 -9.24 -25.43 7.05
C SER A 13 -9.05 -26.49 5.97
N GLU A 14 -9.82 -26.40 4.88
CA GLU A 14 -9.72 -27.33 3.74
C GLU A 14 -8.33 -27.28 3.07
N SER A 15 -7.74 -26.07 2.97
CA SER A 15 -6.42 -25.89 2.37
C SER A 15 -5.30 -26.40 3.27
N LEU A 16 -5.38 -26.11 4.57
CA LEU A 16 -4.37 -26.52 5.56
C LEU A 16 -4.43 -28.02 5.84
N SER A 17 -5.60 -28.63 5.83
CA SER A 17 -5.76 -30.08 6.02
C SER A 17 -4.96 -30.87 4.99
N LYS A 18 -4.93 -30.43 3.73
CA LYS A 18 -4.12 -31.06 2.67
C LYS A 18 -2.63 -31.05 3.01
N LEU A 19 -2.12 -29.93 3.53
CA LEU A 19 -0.71 -29.82 3.95
C LEU A 19 -0.39 -30.80 5.08
N TYR A 20 -1.27 -30.92 6.09
CA TYR A 20 -1.09 -31.89 7.16
C TYR A 20 -1.16 -33.34 6.65
N CYS A 21 -2.07 -33.66 5.74
CA CYS A 21 -2.14 -34.98 5.10
C CYS A 21 -0.86 -35.31 4.31
N GLU A 22 -0.22 -34.32 3.70
CA GLU A 22 1.06 -34.45 2.99
C GLU A 22 2.28 -34.48 3.93
N GLY A 23 2.07 -34.41 5.25
CA GLY A 23 3.13 -34.46 6.26
C GLY A 23 3.80 -33.13 6.56
N PHE A 24 3.23 -32.00 6.13
CA PHE A 24 3.75 -30.66 6.44
C PHE A 24 3.12 -30.09 7.71
N GLU A 25 3.96 -29.59 8.62
CA GLU A 25 3.52 -28.81 9.79
C GLU A 25 3.48 -27.31 9.48
N VAL A 26 2.44 -26.63 9.96
CA VAL A 26 2.24 -25.19 9.72
C VAL A 26 2.75 -24.38 10.92
N ARG A 27 3.94 -23.80 10.79
CA ARG A 27 4.53 -23.00 11.87
C ARG A 27 4.03 -21.55 11.94
N HIS A 28 3.79 -20.91 10.80
CA HIS A 28 3.37 -19.51 10.74
C HIS A 28 2.24 -19.34 9.72
N ILE A 29 1.24 -18.54 10.06
CA ILE A 29 0.17 -18.16 9.14
C ILE A 29 0.05 -16.64 9.09
N THR A 30 0.09 -16.08 7.88
CA THR A 30 -0.09 -14.63 7.67
C THR A 30 -1.46 -14.37 7.09
N THR A 31 -2.28 -13.63 7.82
CA THR A 31 -3.62 -13.24 7.36
C THR A 31 -3.81 -11.74 7.49
N ASP A 32 -4.88 -11.25 6.89
CA ASP A 32 -5.43 -9.94 7.26
C ASP A 32 -5.81 -9.96 8.75
N PRO A 33 -6.06 -8.81 9.40
CA PRO A 33 -6.39 -8.76 10.83
C PRO A 33 -7.71 -9.47 11.23
N ASP A 34 -8.31 -10.28 10.36
CA ASP A 34 -9.28 -11.31 10.72
C ASP A 34 -8.56 -12.55 11.30
N SER A 35 -9.09 -13.06 12.42
CA SER A 35 -8.58 -14.24 13.11
C SER A 35 -9.18 -15.56 12.62
N SER A 36 -10.19 -15.53 11.74
CA SER A 36 -10.95 -16.72 11.34
C SER A 36 -10.07 -17.81 10.72
N ALA A 37 -9.19 -17.45 9.77
CA ALA A 37 -8.25 -18.40 9.17
C ALA A 37 -7.16 -18.88 10.14
N TYR A 38 -6.74 -18.04 11.09
CA TYR A 38 -5.80 -18.45 12.15
C TYR A 38 -6.44 -19.49 13.09
N ARG A 39 -7.69 -19.28 13.50
CA ARG A 39 -8.44 -20.24 14.33
C ARG A 39 -8.57 -21.60 13.66
N ALA A 40 -8.77 -21.64 12.34
CA ALA A 40 -8.76 -22.89 11.59
C ALA A 40 -7.41 -23.62 11.71
N ALA A 41 -6.30 -22.90 11.58
CA ALA A 41 -4.96 -23.46 11.69
C ALA A 41 -4.68 -24.02 13.09
N GLU A 42 -5.07 -23.29 14.12
CA GLU A 42 -4.92 -23.70 15.53
C GLU A 42 -5.74 -24.97 15.83
N GLN A 43 -7.00 -25.02 15.39
CA GLN A 43 -7.86 -26.20 15.53
C GLN A 43 -7.27 -27.42 14.82
N LEU A 44 -6.77 -27.25 13.59
CA LEU A 44 -6.17 -28.36 12.84
C LEU A 44 -4.86 -28.85 13.44
N ALA A 45 -4.02 -27.94 13.95
CA ALA A 45 -2.78 -28.33 14.63
C ALA A 45 -3.06 -29.26 15.81
N SER A 46 -4.11 -28.96 16.59
CA SER A 46 -4.58 -29.83 17.68
C SER A 46 -5.13 -31.16 17.16
N ASN A 47 -5.97 -31.13 16.12
CA ASN A 47 -6.59 -32.35 15.58
C ASN A 47 -5.56 -33.35 14.99
N TYR A 48 -4.47 -32.85 14.41
CA TYR A 48 -3.41 -33.66 13.83
C TYR A 48 -2.24 -33.91 14.80
N ASN A 49 -2.37 -33.54 16.09
CA ASN A 49 -1.31 -33.66 17.10
C ASN A 49 0.04 -33.07 16.63
N SER A 50 0.00 -31.92 15.94
CA SER A 50 1.18 -31.21 15.46
C SER A 50 2.11 -30.86 16.63
N LYS A 51 3.42 -31.02 16.44
CA LYS A 51 4.43 -30.62 17.44
C LYS A 51 4.55 -29.10 17.58
N VAL A 52 4.04 -28.38 16.59
CA VAL A 52 4.16 -26.93 16.48
C VAL A 52 2.78 -26.30 16.45
N THR A 53 2.54 -25.36 17.37
CA THR A 53 1.38 -24.48 17.34
C THR A 53 1.64 -23.37 16.31
N PRO A 54 0.74 -23.16 15.33
CA PRO A 54 0.89 -22.09 14.35
C PRO A 54 0.93 -20.72 15.03
N GLU A 55 1.84 -19.84 14.62
CA GLU A 55 1.88 -18.45 15.07
C GLU A 55 1.10 -17.54 14.10
N HIS A 56 0.29 -16.61 14.65
CA HIS A 56 -0.43 -15.61 13.87
C HIS A 56 0.44 -14.41 13.48
N LEU A 57 0.67 -14.23 12.19
CA LEU A 57 1.29 -13.05 11.60
C LEU A 57 0.25 -12.19 10.87
N ILE A 58 0.49 -10.89 10.82
CA ILE A 58 -0.42 -9.94 10.15
C ILE A 58 0.17 -9.50 8.82
N ASP A 59 -0.68 -9.43 7.80
CA ASP A 59 -0.36 -8.74 6.56
C ASP A 59 -0.03 -7.25 6.79
N THR A 60 1.22 -6.90 6.50
CA THR A 60 1.74 -5.54 6.69
C THR A 60 1.01 -4.47 5.86
N ARG A 61 0.37 -4.83 4.74
CA ARG A 61 -0.34 -3.87 3.88
C ARG A 61 -1.69 -3.49 4.48
N HIS A 62 -2.57 -4.46 4.73
CA HIS A 62 -3.86 -4.19 5.37
C HIS A 62 -3.70 -3.60 6.76
N PHE A 63 -2.64 -3.99 7.46
CA PHE A 63 -2.29 -3.37 8.73
C PHE A 63 -1.98 -1.88 8.62
N SER A 64 -1.30 -1.44 7.56
CA SER A 64 -1.04 -0.01 7.32
C SER A 64 -2.33 0.76 7.01
N ASP A 65 -3.27 0.15 6.29
CA ASP A 65 -4.58 0.76 6.05
C ASP A 65 -5.43 0.86 7.33
N ASN A 66 -5.37 -0.14 8.21
CA ASN A 66 -6.03 -0.09 9.51
C ASN A 66 -5.37 0.93 10.45
N HIS A 67 -4.05 1.03 10.45
CA HIS A 67 -3.31 2.06 11.17
C HIS A 67 -3.78 3.47 10.75
N ARG A 68 -3.92 3.71 9.43
CA ARG A 68 -4.49 4.98 8.91
C ARG A 68 -5.89 5.25 9.44
N LYS A 69 -6.77 4.23 9.44
CA LYS A 69 -8.14 4.37 9.96
C LYS A 69 -8.14 4.71 11.45
N GLN A 70 -7.28 4.07 12.25
CA GLN A 70 -7.16 4.33 13.69
C GLN A 70 -6.70 5.76 13.98
N ILE A 71 -5.70 6.27 13.24
CA ILE A 71 -5.26 7.66 13.37
C ILE A 71 -6.41 8.62 13.05
N LYS A 72 -7.13 8.38 11.94
CA LYS A 72 -8.22 9.25 11.49
C LYS A 72 -9.40 9.29 12.46
N LYS A 73 -9.67 8.19 13.17
CA LYS A 73 -10.73 8.10 14.18
C LYS A 73 -10.40 8.82 15.49
N ASN A 74 -9.14 9.21 15.70
CA ASN A 74 -8.73 9.85 16.95
C ASN A 74 -9.19 11.33 16.96
N GLU A 75 -10.24 11.62 17.72
CA GLU A 75 -10.83 12.97 17.82
C GLU A 75 -9.88 13.96 18.48
N ILE A 76 -9.08 13.51 19.46
CA ILE A 76 -8.07 14.35 20.12
C ILE A 76 -7.06 14.82 19.07
N LEU A 77 -6.48 13.90 18.29
CA LEU A 77 -5.54 14.27 17.22
C LEU A 77 -6.20 15.15 16.15
N THR A 78 -7.46 14.90 15.81
CA THR A 78 -8.21 15.71 14.84
C THR A 78 -8.36 17.15 15.31
N SER A 79 -8.69 17.36 16.59
CA SER A 79 -8.81 18.71 17.17
C SER A 79 -7.50 19.48 17.19
N LEU A 80 -6.35 18.79 17.19
CA LEU A 80 -5.00 19.37 17.23
C LEU A 80 -4.45 19.76 15.86
N MET A 81 -5.14 19.39 14.79
CA MET A 81 -4.73 19.76 13.44
C MET A 81 -4.69 21.29 13.31
N PRO A 82 -3.58 21.89 12.84
CA PRO A 82 -3.39 23.35 12.77
C PRO A 82 -4.22 23.96 11.63
N ALA A 83 -5.54 23.98 11.79
CA ALA A 83 -6.49 24.53 10.84
C ALA A 83 -7.67 25.19 11.54
N LYS A 84 -8.25 26.21 10.89
CA LYS A 84 -9.31 27.05 11.47
C LYS A 84 -10.67 26.33 11.50
N THR A 85 -11.02 25.64 10.43
CA THR A 85 -12.35 25.02 10.29
C THR A 85 -12.33 23.51 10.55
N LYS A 86 -13.44 22.94 11.02
CA LYS A 86 -13.60 21.48 11.23
C LYS A 86 -13.29 20.70 9.95
N LYS A 87 -13.83 21.13 8.80
CA LYS A 87 -13.58 20.49 7.49
C LYS A 87 -12.08 20.46 7.13
N GLN A 88 -11.35 21.55 7.38
CA GLN A 88 -9.90 21.58 7.13
C GLN A 88 -9.15 20.70 8.13
N ARG A 89 -9.58 20.63 9.39
CA ARG A 89 -9.01 19.69 10.37
C ARG A 89 -9.23 18.23 9.95
N ASP A 90 -10.42 17.90 9.47
CA ASP A 90 -10.79 16.55 8.99
C ASP A 90 -9.99 16.14 7.74
N ASP A 91 -9.73 17.09 6.83
CA ASP A 91 -8.83 16.86 5.68
C ASP A 91 -7.38 16.68 6.14
N LEU A 92 -6.90 17.57 7.04
CA LEU A 92 -5.51 17.55 7.50
C LEU A 92 -5.20 16.31 8.34
N ILE A 93 -6.11 15.82 9.19
CA ILE A 93 -5.94 14.53 9.87
C ILE A 93 -5.90 13.37 8.87
N GLY A 94 -6.67 13.45 7.78
CA GLY A 94 -6.61 12.48 6.68
C GLY A 94 -5.24 12.43 6.02
N ARG A 95 -4.65 13.59 5.75
CA ARG A 95 -3.28 13.72 5.20
C ARG A 95 -2.21 13.28 6.20
N PHE A 96 -2.35 13.67 7.46
CA PHE A 96 -1.47 13.26 8.55
C PHE A 96 -1.50 11.74 8.76
N ALA A 97 -2.68 11.13 8.71
CA ALA A 97 -2.83 9.67 8.81
C ALA A 97 -2.13 8.94 7.65
N LEU A 98 -2.22 9.46 6.42
CA LEU A 98 -1.48 8.93 5.27
C LEU A 98 0.04 9.05 5.46
N ASP A 99 0.52 10.20 5.95
CA ASP A 99 1.94 10.42 6.19
C ASP A 99 2.49 9.51 7.29
N LEU A 100 1.82 9.46 8.45
CA LEU A 100 2.25 8.66 9.59
C LEU A 100 2.18 7.15 9.29
N SER A 101 1.13 6.70 8.60
CA SER A 101 1.02 5.31 8.14
C SER A 101 2.06 4.92 7.10
N GLN A 102 2.73 5.86 6.42
CA GLN A 102 3.89 5.58 5.57
C GLN A 102 5.21 5.70 6.31
N ARG A 103 5.31 6.64 7.26
CA ARG A 103 6.50 6.84 8.08
C ARG A 103 6.82 5.61 8.93
N CYS A 104 5.85 5.09 9.68
CA CYS A 104 6.10 3.94 10.58
C CYS A 104 6.62 2.70 9.82
N PRO A 105 6.04 2.27 8.68
CA PRO A 105 6.63 1.20 7.87
C PRO A 105 8.00 1.54 7.27
N ALA A 106 8.29 2.81 6.98
CA ALA A 106 9.61 3.22 6.47
C ALA A 106 10.69 3.14 7.56
N GLU A 107 10.37 3.58 8.78
CA GLU A 107 11.22 3.41 9.97
C GLU A 107 11.44 1.91 10.23
N TYR A 108 10.37 1.11 10.24
CA TYR A 108 10.43 -0.36 10.40
C TYR A 108 11.39 -1.01 9.40
N LYS A 109 11.23 -0.74 8.10
CA LYS A 109 12.06 -1.36 7.05
C LYS A 109 13.52 -0.93 7.14
N SER A 110 13.76 0.33 7.47
CA SER A 110 15.11 0.86 7.60
C SER A 110 15.81 0.31 8.85
N ALA A 111 15.08 0.19 9.96
CA ALA A 111 15.56 -0.43 11.19
C ALA A 111 15.88 -1.91 10.99
N LEU A 112 15.02 -2.66 10.28
CA LEU A 112 15.23 -4.08 9.98
C LEU A 112 16.52 -4.28 9.17
N LYS A 113 16.76 -3.43 8.17
CA LYS A 113 18.01 -3.43 7.40
C LYS A 113 19.22 -3.03 8.23
N HIS A 114 19.08 -2.11 9.18
CA HIS A 114 20.18 -1.64 10.02
C HIS A 114 20.58 -2.62 11.12
N CYS A 115 19.65 -3.46 11.58
CA CYS A 115 19.89 -4.41 12.66
C CYS A 115 20.24 -5.82 12.17
N ASP A 116 20.47 -6.01 10.87
CA ASP A 116 20.84 -7.29 10.22
C ASP A 116 19.99 -8.49 10.66
N GLY A 117 18.69 -8.26 10.90
CA GLY A 117 17.76 -9.31 11.32
C GLY A 117 17.78 -9.68 12.82
N ASN A 118 18.62 -9.04 13.65
CA ASN A 118 18.57 -9.24 15.11
C ASN A 118 17.31 -8.59 15.70
N PHE A 119 16.30 -9.42 15.93
CA PHE A 119 14.96 -8.97 16.31
C PHE A 119 14.91 -8.28 17.69
N GLN A 120 15.72 -8.72 18.67
CA GLN A 120 15.74 -8.10 20.00
C GLN A 120 16.36 -6.70 19.96
N THR A 121 17.47 -6.55 19.22
CA THR A 121 18.09 -5.24 19.00
C THR A 121 17.15 -4.31 18.23
N PHE A 122 16.48 -4.84 17.22
CA PHE A 122 15.48 -4.14 16.43
C PHE A 122 14.31 -3.62 17.30
N LYS A 123 13.74 -4.47 18.15
CA LYS A 123 12.64 -4.12 19.08
C LYS A 123 13.05 -3.02 20.05
N ARG A 124 14.24 -3.13 20.64
CA ARG A 124 14.80 -2.10 21.54
C ARG A 124 15.07 -0.78 20.81
N ARG A 125 15.57 -0.80 19.58
CA ARG A 125 15.85 0.44 18.83
C ARG A 125 14.56 1.16 18.45
N LEU A 126 13.54 0.42 18.00
CA LEU A 126 12.27 1.00 17.59
C LEU A 126 11.48 1.63 18.74
N SER A 127 11.65 1.18 20.00
CA SER A 127 10.99 1.83 21.13
C SER A 127 11.40 3.31 21.26
N HIS A 128 12.69 3.61 21.08
CA HIS A 128 13.21 4.98 21.07
C HIS A 128 12.83 5.76 19.81
N THR A 129 12.58 5.07 18.69
CA THR A 129 12.11 5.70 17.45
C THR A 129 10.73 6.34 17.64
N VAL A 130 9.87 5.77 18.49
CA VAL A 130 8.55 6.33 18.79
C VAL A 130 8.65 7.75 19.34
N ASP A 131 9.55 7.98 20.30
CA ASP A 131 9.82 9.31 20.86
C ASP A 131 10.33 10.28 19.80
N ALA A 132 11.25 9.80 18.96
CA ALA A 132 11.81 10.60 17.88
C ALA A 132 10.75 11.00 16.84
N ILE A 133 9.80 10.13 16.54
CA ILE A 133 8.68 10.43 15.64
C ILE A 133 7.81 11.55 16.22
N ILE A 134 7.42 11.44 17.50
CA ILE A 134 6.58 12.44 18.19
C ILE A 134 7.27 13.80 18.15
N LEU A 135 8.51 13.89 18.64
CA LEU A 135 9.26 15.15 18.66
C LEU A 135 9.48 15.73 17.26
N CYS A 136 9.72 14.88 16.27
CA CYS A 136 9.86 15.30 14.88
C CYS A 136 8.61 16.00 14.34
N TYR A 137 7.39 15.56 14.69
CA TYR A 137 6.16 16.26 14.29
C TYR A 137 5.93 17.55 15.07
N GLN A 138 6.61 17.75 16.21
CA GLN A 138 6.68 19.02 16.92
C GLN A 138 7.80 19.93 16.40
N SER A 139 8.45 19.58 15.28
CA SER A 139 9.65 20.26 14.75
C SER A 139 10.86 20.24 15.69
N LYS A 140 10.89 19.30 16.65
CA LYS A 140 12.02 19.09 17.56
C LYS A 140 12.85 17.90 17.09
N HIS A 141 14.06 18.15 16.62
CA HIS A 141 14.90 17.13 15.97
C HIS A 141 16.08 16.62 16.82
N CYS A 142 16.12 16.97 18.11
CA CYS A 142 17.23 16.67 19.02
C CYS A 142 17.65 15.19 19.06
N ILE A 143 16.69 14.26 18.97
CA ILE A 143 16.96 12.82 19.01
C ILE A 143 16.77 12.10 17.67
N CYS A 144 16.40 12.82 16.60
CA CYS A 144 16.12 12.20 15.30
C CYS A 144 17.36 11.50 14.72
N LYS A 145 18.53 12.15 14.75
CA LYS A 145 19.78 11.59 14.19
C LYS A 145 20.22 10.29 14.86
N ARG A 146 19.88 10.10 16.15
CA ARG A 146 20.25 8.92 16.94
C ARG A 146 19.20 7.81 16.89
N ASN A 147 17.91 8.18 16.92
CA ASN A 147 16.82 7.25 17.20
C ASN A 147 15.84 7.06 16.03
N ALA A 148 15.87 7.91 15.00
CA ALA A 148 15.09 7.72 13.79
C ALA A 148 15.98 7.18 12.66
N PHE A 149 15.42 6.30 11.84
CA PHE A 149 16.13 5.67 10.74
C PHE A 149 15.89 6.37 9.40
N VAL A 150 14.70 6.97 9.21
CA VAL A 150 14.40 7.69 7.97
C VAL A 150 14.55 9.20 8.08
N CYS A 151 14.44 9.78 9.27
CA CYS A 151 14.62 11.22 9.49
C CYS A 151 16.08 11.54 9.79
N LYS A 152 16.74 12.42 9.01
CA LYS A 152 18.15 12.79 9.24
C LYS A 152 18.31 14.01 10.17
N GLY A 153 17.31 14.31 10.98
CA GLY A 153 17.32 15.48 11.86
C GLY A 153 17.05 16.79 11.11
N ILE A 154 17.72 17.87 11.52
CA ILE A 154 17.50 19.24 11.00
C ILE A 154 17.91 19.35 9.52
N GLU A 155 18.96 18.63 9.11
CA GLU A 155 19.49 18.68 7.73
C GLU A 155 18.46 18.18 6.69
N ASP A 156 17.73 17.12 7.01
CA ASP A 156 16.72 16.53 6.12
C ASP A 156 15.60 15.88 6.95
N PRO A 157 14.67 16.70 7.46
CA PRO A 157 13.58 16.24 8.30
C PRO A 157 12.56 15.47 7.48
N TRP A 158 11.91 14.49 8.10
CA TRP A 158 10.88 13.68 7.47
C TRP A 158 9.80 14.51 6.74
N ILE A 159 9.40 15.64 7.34
CA ILE A 159 8.33 16.50 6.80
C ILE A 159 8.66 17.03 5.39
N ASN A 160 9.93 17.28 5.09
CA ASN A 160 10.36 17.74 3.76
C ASN A 160 10.20 16.66 2.68
N ARG A 161 10.18 15.39 3.09
CA ARG A 161 9.97 14.23 2.22
C ARG A 161 8.51 13.78 2.13
N SER A 162 7.64 14.36 2.95
CA SER A 162 6.20 14.11 2.92
C SER A 162 5.62 14.54 1.58
N ILE A 163 4.68 13.74 1.10
CA ILE A 163 3.85 14.08 -0.07
C ILE A 163 2.56 14.78 0.38
N TYR A 164 2.10 14.48 1.59
CA TYR A 164 0.75 14.81 2.03
C TYR A 164 0.69 16.04 2.93
N LEU A 165 1.77 16.30 3.68
CA LEU A 165 1.83 17.40 4.64
C LEU A 165 2.62 18.59 4.07
N PRO A 166 2.21 19.83 4.38
CA PRO A 166 2.99 21.00 4.03
C PRO A 166 4.31 21.02 4.83
N LYS A 167 5.35 21.65 4.27
CA LYS A 167 6.67 21.76 4.93
C LYS A 167 6.61 22.51 6.26
N THR A 168 5.65 23.42 6.41
CA THR A 168 5.41 24.22 7.61
C THR A 168 4.58 23.48 8.68
N PHE A 169 4.19 22.23 8.42
CA PHE A 169 3.37 21.46 9.35
C PHE A 169 4.11 21.20 10.66
N LYS A 170 3.46 21.55 11.77
CA LYS A 170 3.93 21.28 13.12
C LYS A 170 2.74 21.04 14.05
N LEU A 171 2.94 20.16 15.03
CA LEU A 171 1.98 19.90 16.09
C LEU A 171 2.45 20.51 17.41
N ASN A 172 1.56 21.25 18.06
CA ASN A 172 1.79 21.76 19.41
C ASN A 172 1.09 20.80 20.39
N LEU A 173 1.83 19.78 20.86
CA LEU A 173 1.30 18.72 21.71
C LEU A 173 1.61 18.96 23.19
N THR A 174 0.60 18.80 24.05
CA THR A 174 0.76 18.62 25.50
C THR A 174 1.15 17.16 25.82
N LEU A 175 1.55 16.89 27.07
CA LEU A 175 1.94 15.53 27.51
C LEU A 175 0.82 14.50 27.26
N LYS A 176 -0.44 14.84 27.57
CA LYS A 176 -1.59 13.96 27.31
C LYS A 176 -1.77 13.64 25.82
N GLN A 177 -1.54 14.63 24.96
CA GLN A 177 -1.70 14.49 23.51
C GLN A 177 -0.54 13.71 22.89
N GLN A 178 0.67 13.85 23.43
CA GLN A 178 1.80 13.00 23.06
C GLN A 178 1.51 11.53 23.37
N THR A 179 0.86 11.22 24.48
CA THR A 179 0.43 9.85 24.82
C THR A 179 -0.55 9.29 23.78
N GLU A 180 -1.49 10.09 23.29
CA GLU A 180 -2.42 9.67 22.24
C GLU A 180 -1.71 9.42 20.90
N LEU A 181 -0.80 10.32 20.51
CA LEU A 181 0.01 10.10 19.31
C LEU A 181 0.91 8.86 19.46
N ARG A 182 1.46 8.63 20.66
CA ARG A 182 2.24 7.42 20.98
C ARG A 182 1.41 6.16 20.79
N LYS A 183 0.16 6.13 21.28
CA LYS A 183 -0.76 5.00 21.06
C LYS A 183 -0.95 4.73 19.56
N CYS A 184 -1.15 5.78 18.76
CA CYS A 184 -1.24 5.64 17.31
C CYS A 184 0.05 5.07 16.69
N ILE A 185 1.23 5.58 17.06
CA ILE A 185 2.50 5.07 16.54
C ILE A 185 2.74 3.60 16.96
N ASN A 186 2.44 3.29 18.23
CA ASN A 186 2.55 1.95 18.79
C ASN A 186 1.56 0.96 18.17
N TYR A 187 0.49 1.43 17.53
CA TYR A 187 -0.34 0.57 16.70
C TYR A 187 0.50 -0.15 15.64
N ARG A 188 1.60 0.44 15.12
CA ARG A 188 2.49 -0.22 14.16
C ARG A 188 3.83 -0.63 14.76
N LEU A 189 4.41 0.19 15.64
CA LEU A 189 5.76 0.00 16.20
C LEU A 189 5.75 -0.57 17.62
N GLY A 190 4.58 -0.89 18.17
CA GLY A 190 4.44 -1.45 19.51
C GLY A 190 4.96 -2.87 19.58
N PRO A 191 5.46 -3.32 20.75
CA PRO A 191 6.16 -4.59 20.90
C PRO A 191 5.34 -5.79 20.42
N LYS A 192 4.04 -5.85 20.75
CA LYS A 192 3.12 -6.91 20.31
C LYS A 192 3.01 -6.99 18.78
N GLU A 193 2.91 -5.84 18.12
CA GLU A 193 2.70 -5.78 16.68
C GLU A 193 4.01 -6.00 15.90
N LEU A 194 5.16 -5.70 16.52
CA LEU A 194 6.47 -6.08 15.99
C LEU A 194 6.61 -7.61 15.95
N GLU A 195 6.18 -8.34 16.99
CA GLU A 195 6.19 -9.81 16.98
C GLU A 195 5.33 -10.35 15.83
N ARG A 196 4.11 -9.83 15.68
CA ARG A 196 3.16 -10.27 14.64
C ARG A 196 3.58 -9.90 13.22
N THR A 197 4.59 -9.04 13.06
CA THR A 197 5.06 -8.60 11.75
C THR A 197 6.54 -8.91 11.50
N LYS A 198 7.17 -9.68 12.40
CA LYS A 198 8.61 -10.00 12.43
C LYS A 198 9.15 -10.58 11.12
N LEU A 199 8.35 -11.40 10.42
CA LEU A 199 8.76 -12.01 9.14
C LEU A 199 8.51 -11.13 7.92
N GLY A 200 7.84 -9.97 8.06
CA GLY A 200 7.57 -9.05 6.96
C GLY A 200 6.70 -9.64 5.84
N THR A 201 5.99 -10.73 6.12
CA THR A 201 5.11 -11.42 5.17
C THR A 201 3.89 -10.56 4.82
N ASN A 202 3.33 -10.81 3.63
CA ASN A 202 2.16 -10.12 3.14
C ASN A 202 1.32 -11.02 2.22
N THR A 203 0.05 -10.67 2.05
CA THR A 203 -0.91 -11.42 1.21
C THR A 203 -0.88 -10.97 -0.26
N GLN A 204 0.04 -10.05 -0.63
CA GLN A 204 0.02 -9.39 -1.94
C GLN A 204 0.17 -10.35 -3.13
N LYS A 205 1.00 -11.39 -2.98
CA LYS A 205 1.22 -12.39 -4.04
C LYS A 205 -0.09 -13.12 -4.34
N TYR A 206 -0.82 -13.52 -3.30
CA TYR A 206 -2.11 -14.19 -3.41
C TYR A 206 -3.19 -13.25 -3.94
N GLU A 207 -3.27 -11.99 -3.47
CA GLU A 207 -4.19 -11.01 -4.06
C GLU A 207 -3.94 -10.79 -5.55
N CYS A 208 -2.66 -10.74 -5.95
CA CYS A 208 -2.30 -10.54 -7.33
C CYS A 208 -2.74 -11.74 -8.18
N LEU A 209 -2.51 -12.96 -7.69
CA LEU A 209 -2.97 -14.19 -8.34
C LEU A 209 -4.50 -14.21 -8.46
N ASN A 210 -5.21 -13.89 -7.38
CA ASN A 210 -6.67 -13.81 -7.37
C ASN A 210 -7.19 -12.78 -8.39
N ARG A 211 -6.50 -11.64 -8.54
CA ARG A 211 -6.85 -10.64 -9.55
C ARG A 211 -6.61 -11.15 -10.97
N ILE A 212 -5.52 -11.89 -11.20
CA ILE A 212 -5.21 -12.51 -12.49
C ILE A 212 -6.29 -13.55 -12.85
N ILE A 213 -6.61 -14.43 -11.90
CA ILE A 213 -7.68 -15.43 -12.06
C ILE A 213 -9.01 -14.74 -12.35
N ARG A 214 -9.40 -13.70 -11.60
CA ARG A 214 -10.65 -12.95 -11.85
C ARG A 214 -10.68 -12.21 -13.18
N ARG A 215 -9.52 -11.80 -13.69
CA ARG A 215 -9.43 -11.20 -15.04
C ARG A 215 -9.59 -12.25 -16.12
N SER A 216 -9.05 -13.44 -15.91
CA SER A 216 -9.30 -14.59 -16.79
C SER A 216 -10.76 -15.01 -16.69
N LEU A 217 -11.29 -15.17 -15.47
CA LEU A 217 -12.62 -15.66 -15.14
C LEU A 217 -13.47 -14.54 -14.52
N PRO A 218 -13.99 -13.59 -15.33
CA PRO A 218 -14.87 -12.55 -14.83
C PRO A 218 -16.18 -13.15 -14.33
N ARG A 219 -16.69 -12.59 -13.21
CA ARG A 219 -17.94 -13.06 -12.57
C ARG A 219 -19.18 -12.91 -13.47
N SER A 220 -19.12 -12.05 -14.47
CA SER A 220 -20.20 -11.83 -15.44
C SER A 220 -20.37 -12.96 -16.45
N ASN A 221 -19.40 -13.87 -16.56
CA ASN A 221 -19.39 -14.90 -17.59
C ASN A 221 -19.19 -16.28 -16.97
N THR A 222 -20.04 -17.23 -17.38
CA THR A 222 -19.95 -18.63 -16.95
C THR A 222 -19.14 -19.43 -17.97
N PHE A 223 -18.10 -20.12 -17.51
CA PHE A 223 -17.18 -20.89 -18.34
C PHE A 223 -17.32 -22.39 -18.10
N SER A 224 -18.51 -22.96 -18.25
CA SER A 224 -18.82 -24.34 -17.82
C SER A 224 -17.86 -25.41 -18.39
N LYS A 225 -17.43 -25.29 -19.65
CA LYS A 225 -16.56 -26.28 -20.30
C LYS A 225 -15.06 -26.06 -20.09
N ASN A 226 -14.63 -24.81 -19.87
CA ASN A 226 -13.20 -24.45 -19.91
C ASN A 226 -12.73 -23.65 -18.68
N PHE A 227 -13.52 -23.59 -17.60
CA PHE A 227 -13.19 -22.88 -16.37
C PHE A 227 -11.81 -23.28 -15.83
N GLN A 228 -11.59 -24.58 -15.65
CA GLN A 228 -10.34 -25.11 -15.08
C GLN A 228 -9.13 -24.80 -15.97
N GLY A 229 -9.25 -25.00 -17.29
CA GLY A 229 -8.18 -24.68 -18.24
C GLY A 229 -7.81 -23.19 -18.22
N ARG A 230 -8.81 -22.30 -18.14
CA ARG A 230 -8.58 -20.84 -18.08
C ARG A 230 -8.00 -20.38 -16.74
N ALA A 231 -8.37 -21.03 -15.63
CA ALA A 231 -7.74 -20.81 -14.33
C ALA A 231 -6.26 -21.23 -14.36
N ASN A 232 -5.98 -22.46 -14.76
CA ASN A 232 -4.64 -23.05 -14.77
C ASN A 232 -3.71 -22.32 -15.73
N SER A 233 -4.19 -21.96 -16.93
CA SER A 233 -3.43 -21.15 -17.90
C SER A 233 -3.06 -19.77 -17.33
N ALA A 234 -3.99 -19.11 -16.64
CA ALA A 234 -3.72 -17.81 -16.00
C ALA A 234 -2.69 -17.91 -14.87
N VAL A 235 -2.73 -19.00 -14.08
CA VAL A 235 -1.73 -19.29 -13.04
C VAL A 235 -0.35 -19.55 -13.67
N SER A 236 -0.29 -20.39 -14.72
CA SER A 236 0.97 -20.69 -15.41
C SER A 236 1.60 -19.44 -16.01
N SER A 237 0.81 -18.59 -16.68
CA SER A 237 1.27 -17.31 -17.23
C SER A 237 1.74 -16.33 -16.16
N ALA A 238 1.12 -16.33 -14.97
CA ALA A 238 1.56 -15.51 -13.85
C ALA A 238 2.94 -15.91 -13.31
N ASN A 239 3.25 -17.21 -13.35
CA ASN A 239 4.50 -17.77 -12.83
C ASN A 239 5.65 -17.67 -13.83
N HIS A 240 5.42 -18.06 -15.09
CA HIS A 240 6.46 -18.16 -16.14
C HIS A 240 6.51 -16.94 -17.06
N GLY A 241 5.44 -16.13 -17.11
CA GLY A 241 5.28 -15.10 -18.12
C GLY A 241 4.48 -15.61 -19.33
N PRO A 242 4.02 -14.69 -20.20
CA PRO A 242 3.08 -15.02 -21.26
C PRO A 242 3.68 -15.92 -22.35
N GLY A 243 4.93 -15.67 -22.76
CA GLY A 243 5.57 -16.40 -23.85
C GLY A 243 5.94 -17.83 -23.44
N GLU A 244 6.69 -17.96 -22.35
CA GLU A 244 7.12 -19.26 -21.82
C GLU A 244 5.95 -20.15 -21.42
N SER A 245 4.91 -19.57 -20.81
CA SER A 245 3.72 -20.34 -20.45
C SER A 245 3.03 -20.94 -21.66
N VAL A 246 2.92 -20.22 -22.78
CA VAL A 246 2.28 -20.75 -23.99
C VAL A 246 3.16 -21.85 -24.60
N MET A 247 4.47 -21.63 -24.70
CA MET A 247 5.39 -22.65 -25.25
C MET A 247 5.38 -23.94 -24.41
N ALA A 248 5.40 -23.83 -23.09
CA ALA A 248 5.34 -24.98 -22.18
C ALA A 248 4.00 -25.73 -22.28
N LEU A 249 2.88 -25.01 -22.38
CA LEU A 249 1.56 -25.62 -22.58
C LEU A 249 1.49 -26.35 -23.93
N CYS A 250 1.92 -25.73 -25.02
CA CYS A 250 2.00 -26.32 -26.35
C CYS A 250 2.85 -27.61 -26.36
N LEU A 251 4.01 -27.59 -25.70
CA LEU A 251 4.86 -28.77 -25.53
C LEU A 251 4.12 -29.88 -24.77
N SER A 252 3.44 -29.54 -23.67
CA SER A 252 2.73 -30.53 -22.83
C SER A 252 1.56 -31.24 -23.53
N VAL A 253 0.94 -30.60 -24.52
CA VAL A 253 -0.14 -31.20 -25.32
C VAL A 253 0.38 -31.92 -26.56
N GLY A 254 1.69 -32.09 -26.72
CA GLY A 254 2.31 -32.75 -27.86
C GLY A 254 2.34 -31.90 -29.14
N ALA A 255 2.11 -30.60 -29.04
CA ALA A 255 2.12 -29.65 -30.17
C ALA A 255 3.18 -28.55 -29.94
N PRO A 256 4.48 -28.89 -29.84
CA PRO A 256 5.52 -27.92 -29.54
C PRO A 256 5.60 -26.83 -30.62
N VAL A 257 5.85 -25.60 -30.19
CA VAL A 257 6.09 -24.48 -31.12
C VAL A 257 7.46 -24.67 -31.76
N THR A 258 7.52 -24.81 -33.08
CA THR A 258 8.78 -25.00 -33.82
C THR A 258 9.73 -23.82 -33.58
N ALA A 259 10.95 -24.13 -33.16
CA ALA A 259 12.01 -23.14 -32.96
C ALA A 259 12.27 -22.36 -34.26
N GLY A 260 12.46 -21.05 -34.15
CA GLY A 260 12.68 -20.17 -35.31
C GLY A 260 11.44 -19.82 -36.14
N SER A 261 10.28 -20.43 -35.86
CA SER A 261 9.02 -20.03 -36.49
C SER A 261 8.63 -18.59 -36.11
N LYS A 262 7.78 -17.96 -36.93
CA LYS A 262 7.24 -16.62 -36.63
C LYS A 262 6.55 -16.58 -35.25
N VAL A 263 5.83 -17.64 -34.90
CA VAL A 263 5.14 -17.77 -33.60
C VAL A 263 6.15 -17.84 -32.46
N HIS A 264 7.19 -18.66 -32.60
CA HIS A 264 8.25 -18.76 -31.60
C HIS A 264 8.93 -17.41 -31.36
N THR A 265 9.33 -16.71 -32.43
CA THR A 265 9.96 -15.40 -32.34
C THR A 265 9.06 -14.36 -31.66
N HIS A 266 7.76 -14.38 -31.98
CA HIS A 266 6.80 -13.49 -31.33
C HIS A 266 6.65 -13.78 -29.83
N LEU A 267 6.52 -15.06 -29.43
CA LEU A 267 6.42 -15.45 -28.02
C LEU A 267 7.68 -15.07 -27.23
N GLN A 268 8.86 -15.23 -27.82
CA GLN A 268 10.12 -14.79 -27.22
C GLN A 268 10.17 -13.27 -27.05
N GLN A 269 9.69 -12.51 -28.05
CA GLN A 269 9.62 -11.05 -27.97
C GLN A 269 8.68 -10.59 -26.85
N GLU A 270 7.48 -11.17 -26.75
CA GLU A 270 6.51 -10.89 -25.69
C GLU A 270 7.09 -11.20 -24.30
N GLN A 271 7.78 -12.34 -24.16
CA GLN A 271 8.46 -12.69 -22.91
C GLN A 271 9.51 -11.64 -22.54
N LYS A 272 10.37 -11.24 -23.50
CA LYS A 272 11.40 -10.22 -23.29
C LYS A 272 10.80 -8.88 -22.88
N ILE A 273 9.72 -8.45 -23.51
CA ILE A 273 9.01 -7.20 -23.14
C ILE A 273 8.46 -7.30 -21.71
N TYR A 274 7.84 -8.43 -21.36
CA TYR A 274 7.31 -8.68 -20.03
C TYR A 274 8.41 -8.60 -18.96
N GLU A 275 9.54 -9.27 -19.17
CA GLU A 275 10.68 -9.26 -18.26
C GLU A 275 11.31 -7.89 -18.12
N ASN A 276 11.54 -7.19 -19.23
CA ASN A 276 12.06 -5.83 -19.24
C ASN A 276 11.15 -4.89 -18.43
N HIS A 277 9.84 -4.96 -18.63
CA HIS A 277 8.88 -4.19 -17.83
C HIS A 277 8.90 -4.58 -16.34
N LYS A 278 9.04 -5.86 -16.02
CA LYS A 278 9.14 -6.38 -14.65
C LYS A 278 10.40 -5.85 -13.95
N GLN A 279 11.55 -5.86 -14.62
CA GLN A 279 12.81 -5.33 -14.10
C GLN A 279 12.80 -3.80 -14.00
N TYR A 280 12.30 -3.12 -15.04
CA TYR A 280 12.18 -1.66 -15.05
C TYR A 280 11.38 -1.14 -13.86
N LYS A 281 10.29 -1.82 -13.48
CA LYS A 281 9.47 -1.47 -12.31
C LYS A 281 10.19 -1.61 -10.97
N LYS A 282 11.28 -2.39 -10.89
CA LYS A 282 12.12 -2.54 -9.69
C LYS A 282 13.21 -1.48 -9.59
N LEU A 283 13.50 -0.74 -10.67
CA LEU A 283 14.54 0.29 -10.65
C LEU A 283 14.21 1.44 -9.70
N ALA A 284 15.21 1.91 -8.95
CA ALA A 284 15.08 3.05 -8.04
C ALA A 284 14.59 4.32 -8.76
N LYS A 285 15.07 4.55 -9.99
CA LYS A 285 14.61 5.66 -10.86
C LYS A 285 13.10 5.60 -11.12
N TYR A 286 12.58 4.41 -11.43
CA TYR A 286 11.14 4.23 -11.63
C TYR A 286 10.35 4.52 -10.36
N MET A 287 10.79 4.01 -9.20
CA MET A 287 10.14 4.27 -7.92
C MET A 287 10.15 5.76 -7.55
N LYS A 288 11.27 6.46 -7.77
CA LYS A 288 11.41 7.91 -7.56
C LYS A 288 10.46 8.70 -8.46
N ASN A 289 10.43 8.39 -9.75
CA ASN A 289 9.55 9.04 -10.72
C ASN A 289 8.07 8.81 -10.38
N ARG A 290 7.72 7.60 -9.94
CA ARG A 290 6.36 7.28 -9.47
C ARG A 290 5.97 8.13 -8.26
N LYS A 291 6.88 8.32 -7.29
CA LYS A 291 6.65 9.18 -6.11
C LYS A 291 6.44 10.65 -6.51
N GLN A 292 7.27 11.15 -7.42
CA GLN A 292 7.14 12.52 -7.96
C GLN A 292 5.82 12.73 -8.69
N LYS A 293 5.41 11.79 -9.55
CA LYS A 293 4.10 11.83 -10.24
C LYS A 293 2.94 11.80 -9.24
N ALA A 294 3.03 11.00 -8.18
CA ALA A 294 2.02 10.96 -7.13
C ALA A 294 1.90 12.30 -6.41
N LYS A 295 3.03 12.94 -6.08
CA LYS A 295 3.07 14.28 -5.49
C LYS A 295 2.44 15.33 -6.40
N ALA A 296 2.83 15.39 -7.68
CA ALA A 296 2.25 16.33 -8.63
C ALA A 296 0.73 16.16 -8.79
N LYS A 297 0.23 14.92 -8.79
CA LYS A 297 -1.21 14.64 -8.81
C LYS A 297 -1.91 15.08 -7.52
N PHE A 298 -1.28 14.88 -6.38
CA PHE A 298 -1.82 15.32 -5.09
C PHE A 298 -1.89 16.85 -5.00
N ASP A 299 -0.82 17.54 -5.39
CA ASP A 299 -0.76 19.00 -5.43
C ASP A 299 -1.85 19.58 -6.36
N LEU A 300 -2.04 18.96 -7.52
CA LEU A 300 -3.12 19.32 -8.44
C LEU A 300 -4.52 19.11 -7.82
N TYR A 301 -4.72 17.99 -7.11
CA TYR A 301 -5.97 17.71 -6.42
C TYR A 301 -6.26 18.75 -5.32
N SER A 302 -5.27 19.08 -4.48
CA SER A 302 -5.41 20.08 -3.43
C SER A 302 -5.75 21.47 -4.00
N LYS A 303 -5.02 21.92 -5.03
CA LYS A 303 -5.33 23.18 -5.73
C LYS A 303 -6.74 23.19 -6.30
N ASN A 304 -7.17 22.10 -6.93
CA ASN A 304 -8.51 22.00 -7.50
C ASN A 304 -9.61 22.02 -6.43
N GLN A 305 -9.37 21.44 -5.24
CA GLN A 305 -10.33 21.54 -4.14
C GLN A 305 -10.46 22.96 -3.59
N GLU A 306 -9.35 23.70 -3.51
CA GLU A 306 -9.34 25.10 -3.08
C GLU A 306 -10.08 26.00 -4.08
N VAL A 307 -9.86 25.81 -5.38
CA VAL A 307 -10.44 26.64 -6.44
C VAL A 307 -11.91 26.30 -6.73
N ASN A 308 -12.28 25.03 -6.79
CA ASN A 308 -13.58 24.61 -7.32
C ASN A 308 -14.64 24.24 -6.26
N LYS A 309 -14.35 24.40 -4.94
CA LYS A 309 -15.24 23.98 -3.83
C LYS A 309 -15.97 22.67 -4.16
N TYR A 310 -15.21 21.57 -4.33
CA TYR A 310 -15.69 20.28 -4.83
C TYR A 310 -17.11 19.89 -4.36
N GLU A 311 -18.02 19.70 -5.33
CA GLU A 311 -19.31 19.02 -5.15
C GLU A 311 -19.19 17.55 -5.58
N LYS A 312 -19.73 16.65 -4.74
CA LYS A 312 -19.68 15.20 -4.94
C LYS A 312 -20.38 14.82 -6.25
N GLY A 313 -19.67 14.16 -7.17
CA GLY A 313 -20.22 13.72 -8.47
C GLY A 313 -19.71 14.49 -9.69
N MET A 314 -18.99 15.61 -9.52
CA MET A 314 -18.37 16.31 -10.64
C MET A 314 -17.10 15.61 -11.12
N LEU A 315 -17.09 15.15 -12.37
CA LEU A 315 -15.88 14.79 -13.09
C LEU A 315 -14.95 16.01 -13.17
N LEU A 316 -13.64 15.78 -12.95
CA LEU A 316 -12.62 16.81 -13.13
C LEU A 316 -12.79 17.42 -14.52
N LYS A 317 -13.22 18.69 -14.61
CA LYS A 317 -13.29 19.40 -15.89
C LYS A 317 -11.90 19.34 -16.53
N SER A 318 -11.82 18.83 -17.75
CA SER A 318 -10.55 18.60 -18.44
C SER A 318 -9.72 19.89 -18.45
N GLN A 319 -8.39 19.76 -18.38
CA GLN A 319 -7.47 20.92 -18.34
C GLN A 319 -7.67 21.90 -19.52
N LYS A 320 -8.29 21.46 -20.63
CA LYS A 320 -8.71 22.33 -21.74
C LYS A 320 -9.67 23.43 -21.27
N ASN A 321 -10.69 23.10 -20.46
CA ASN A 321 -11.69 24.07 -20.01
C ASN A 321 -11.12 25.10 -19.03
N ILE A 322 -10.08 24.76 -18.28
CA ILE A 322 -9.42 25.70 -17.34
C ILE A 322 -8.52 26.67 -18.12
N ARG A 323 -7.76 26.19 -19.11
CA ARG A 323 -6.96 27.05 -19.99
C ARG A 323 -7.82 27.98 -20.83
N GLN A 324 -8.95 27.49 -21.36
CA GLN A 324 -9.91 28.30 -22.10
C GLN A 324 -10.43 29.44 -21.22
N LYS A 325 -10.93 29.12 -20.02
CA LYS A 325 -11.45 30.13 -19.08
C LYS A 325 -10.40 31.17 -18.67
N LEU A 326 -9.16 30.75 -18.39
CA LEU A 326 -8.09 31.70 -18.06
C LEU A 326 -7.74 32.61 -19.26
N ALA A 327 -7.78 32.09 -20.48
CA ALA A 327 -7.57 32.88 -21.70
C ALA A 327 -8.73 33.84 -21.99
N ASP A 328 -9.97 33.44 -21.69
CA ASP A 328 -11.17 34.26 -21.86
C ASP A 328 -11.22 35.39 -20.82
N THR A 329 -10.77 35.12 -19.58
CA THR A 329 -10.67 36.13 -18.53
C THR A 329 -9.61 37.18 -18.87
N ALA A 330 -8.44 36.73 -19.35
CA ALA A 330 -7.37 37.63 -19.80
C ALA A 330 -7.76 38.49 -21.02
N ARG A 331 -8.64 37.96 -21.90
CA ARG A 331 -9.19 38.72 -23.03
C ARG A 331 -10.18 39.79 -22.58
N GLY A 332 -11.04 39.48 -21.60
CA GLY A 332 -11.98 40.45 -21.01
C GLY A 332 -11.28 41.61 -20.32
N ASP A 333 -10.19 41.34 -19.60
CA ASP A 333 -9.39 42.37 -18.92
C ASP A 333 -8.65 43.28 -19.93
N HIS A 334 -8.18 42.72 -21.05
CA HIS A 334 -7.54 43.49 -22.13
C HIS A 334 -8.55 44.36 -22.91
N GLU A 335 -9.79 43.88 -23.13
CA GLU A 335 -10.87 44.67 -23.72
C GLU A 335 -11.35 45.79 -22.79
N ALA A 336 -11.39 45.56 -21.48
CA ALA A 336 -11.71 46.58 -20.50
C ALA A 336 -10.63 47.68 -20.43
N TYR A 337 -9.36 47.30 -20.54
CA TYR A 337 -8.23 48.24 -20.56
C TYR A 337 -8.21 49.11 -21.83
N THR A 338 -8.45 48.50 -22.99
CA THR A 338 -8.49 49.21 -24.29
C THR A 338 -9.72 50.13 -24.45
N LYS A 339 -10.87 49.79 -23.85
CA LYS A 339 -12.04 50.69 -23.81
C LYS A 339 -11.85 51.90 -22.89
N LYS A 340 -11.05 51.79 -21.82
CA LYS A 340 -10.66 52.93 -20.97
C LYS A 340 -9.68 53.86 -21.68
N ALA A 341 -8.72 53.32 -22.41
CA ALA A 341 -7.72 54.09 -23.15
C ALA A 341 -8.30 54.91 -24.33
N LYS A 342 -9.46 54.52 -24.88
CA LYS A 342 -10.17 55.28 -25.95
C LYS A 342 -11.12 56.37 -25.43
N LYS A 343 -11.28 56.50 -24.11
CA LYS A 343 -12.09 57.54 -23.44
C LYS A 343 -11.24 58.60 -22.74
N SER A 344 -9.92 58.51 -22.89
CA SER A 344 -8.93 59.54 -22.53
C SER A 344 -8.49 60.20 -23.82
#